data_AF-X1L3N9-F1
#
_entry.id   AF-X1L3N9-F1
#
_cell.length_a   1.000
_cell.length_b   1.000
_cell.length_c   1.000
_cell.angle_alpha   90.00
_cell.angle_beta   90.00
_cell.angle_gamma   90.00
#
_symmetry.space_group_name_H-M   'P 1'
#
loop_
_entity.id
_entity.type
_entity.pdbx_description
1 polymer ?
#
loop_
_entity_poly.entity_id
_entity_poly.type
_entity_poly.pdbx_seq_one_letter_code
_entity_poly.pdbx_strand_id
1 'polypeptide(L)'
;RYLIRHLRAPTPERGMISYGEIPKESMISIMMEHPETITKSAEEAAREAVSKMGNKKVRAAIIFDCVSRASVLKERANEEVEVIRKVLGKDVPVFGFYAYGEIGAPEGGKPELNNKTVIVYTIGE
;
A
#
# COMPACT_ATOMS: atom_id res chain seq x y z
N ARG A 1 7.52 15.01 0.77
CA ARG A 1 6.57 13.88 0.84
C ARG A 1 5.24 14.33 0.28
N TYR A 2 4.62 13.55 -0.60
CA TYR A 2 3.27 13.81 -1.09
C TYR A 2 2.25 13.10 -0.20
N LEU A 3 1.07 13.71 -0.02
CA LEU A 3 -0.09 13.02 0.55
C LEU A 3 -0.92 12.44 -0.59
N ILE A 4 -1.05 11.13 -0.62
CA ILE A 4 -1.86 10.47 -1.65
C ILE A 4 -3.33 10.61 -1.27
N ARG A 5 -4.13 11.12 -2.21
CA ARG A 5 -5.58 11.28 -2.08
C ARG A 5 -6.25 10.59 -3.25
N HIS A 6 -6.79 9.40 -3.00
CA HIS A 6 -7.42 8.61 -4.06
C HIS A 6 -8.71 9.30 -4.53
N LEU A 7 -8.88 9.43 -5.83
CA LEU A 7 -10.08 10.03 -6.41
C LEU A 7 -11.23 9.02 -6.40
N ARG A 8 -12.39 9.44 -5.86
CA ARG A 8 -13.58 8.62 -5.67
C ARG A 8 -14.59 8.78 -6.81
N ALA A 9 -14.91 10.02 -7.17
CA ALA A 9 -15.98 10.32 -8.13
C ALA A 9 -15.85 11.75 -8.69
N PRO A 10 -16.37 12.04 -9.88
CA PRO A 10 -16.53 13.41 -10.37
C PRO A 10 -17.67 14.13 -9.64
N THR A 11 -17.67 15.47 -9.67
CA THR A 11 -18.81 16.30 -9.23
C THR A 11 -19.56 16.89 -10.44
N PRO A 12 -20.84 17.27 -10.30
CA PRO A 12 -21.60 17.94 -11.37
C PRO A 12 -20.95 19.22 -11.90
N GLU A 13 -20.19 19.92 -11.06
CA GLU A 13 -19.51 21.19 -11.35
C GLU A 13 -18.14 20.99 -12.01
N ARG A 14 -17.88 19.82 -12.61
CA ARG A 14 -16.59 19.44 -13.22
C ARG A 14 -15.44 19.36 -12.20
N GLY A 15 -15.74 19.03 -10.95
CA GLY A 15 -14.76 18.76 -9.90
C GLY A 15 -14.52 17.26 -9.69
N MET A 16 -13.71 16.94 -8.67
CA MET A 16 -13.50 15.57 -8.20
C MET A 16 -13.59 15.47 -6.68
N ILE A 17 -14.14 14.37 -6.20
CA ILE A 17 -14.20 13.99 -4.79
C ILE A 17 -13.04 13.05 -4.50
N SER A 18 -12.23 13.35 -3.48
CA SER A 18 -11.14 12.49 -3.00
C SER A 18 -11.49 11.78 -1.69
N TYR A 19 -10.81 10.65 -1.43
CA TYR A 19 -10.72 10.04 -0.11
C TYR A 19 -9.73 10.87 0.72
N GLY A 20 -10.27 11.74 1.56
CA GLY A 20 -9.51 12.69 2.38
C GLY A 20 -9.46 14.10 1.79
N GLU A 21 -9.18 15.08 2.65
CA GLU A 21 -9.17 16.49 2.31
C GLU A 21 -7.91 16.90 1.54
N ILE A 22 -8.07 17.87 0.64
CA ILE A 22 -7.00 18.60 -0.04
C ILE A 22 -7.18 20.08 0.34
N PRO A 23 -6.26 20.69 1.10
CA PRO A 23 -6.37 22.10 1.48
C PRO A 23 -6.41 23.02 0.27
N LYS A 24 -7.10 24.16 0.39
CA LYS A 24 -7.07 25.22 -0.64
C LYS A 24 -5.63 25.66 -0.88
N GLU A 25 -5.35 26.07 -2.12
CA GLU A 25 -4.04 26.57 -2.56
C GLU A 25 -2.90 25.53 -2.50
N SER A 26 -3.23 24.24 -2.34
CA SER A 26 -2.26 23.15 -2.43
C SER A 26 -1.71 23.02 -3.85
N MET A 27 -0.39 22.86 -3.97
CA MET A 27 0.20 22.32 -5.20
C MET A 27 -0.08 20.82 -5.27
N ILE A 28 -0.68 20.37 -6.38
CA ILE A 28 -1.02 18.98 -6.61
C ILE A 28 -0.21 18.39 -7.76
N SER A 29 0.02 17.09 -7.73
CA SER A 29 0.57 16.31 -8.83
C SER A 29 -0.29 15.07 -9.03
N ILE A 30 -0.49 14.66 -10.28
CA ILE A 30 -1.30 13.49 -10.61
C ILE A 30 -0.42 12.25 -10.54
N MET A 31 -0.78 11.31 -9.67
CA MET A 31 -0.19 9.97 -9.63
C MET A 31 -0.97 9.08 -10.60
N MET A 32 -0.24 8.38 -11.47
CA MET A 32 -0.77 7.35 -12.36
C MET A 32 -0.27 5.99 -11.90
N GLU A 33 -1.16 5.00 -11.92
CA GLU A 33 -0.85 3.65 -11.45
C GLU A 33 -0.93 2.66 -12.60
N HIS A 34 0.07 1.78 -12.64
CA HIS A 34 0.12 0.65 -13.53
C HIS A 34 0.26 -0.63 -12.73
N PRO A 35 -0.30 -1.77 -13.20
CA PRO A 35 -0.12 -3.05 -12.54
C PRO A 35 1.34 -3.36 -12.16
N GLU A 36 2.27 -3.05 -13.06
CA GLU A 36 3.71 -3.28 -12.88
C GLU A 36 4.27 -2.45 -11.72
N THR A 37 3.84 -1.18 -11.60
CA THR A 37 4.27 -0.30 -10.50
C THR A 37 3.69 -0.72 -9.16
N ILE A 38 2.45 -1.22 -9.14
CA ILE A 38 1.79 -1.74 -7.93
C ILE A 38 2.54 -2.97 -7.44
N THR A 39 2.72 -3.98 -8.30
CA THR A 39 3.44 -5.21 -7.96
C THR A 39 4.88 -4.92 -7.52
N LYS A 40 5.58 -4.02 -8.20
CA LYS A 40 6.94 -3.60 -7.79
C LYS A 40 6.95 -2.97 -6.39
N SER A 41 6.02 -2.05 -6.10
CA SER A 41 5.95 -1.40 -4.78
C SER A 41 5.64 -2.40 -3.65
N ALA A 42 4.86 -3.44 -3.92
CA ALA A 42 4.59 -4.50 -2.95
C ALA A 42 5.83 -5.37 -2.66
N GLU A 43 6.62 -5.68 -3.69
CA GLU A 43 7.91 -6.35 -3.54
C GLU A 43 8.89 -5.49 -2.70
N GLU A 44 8.97 -4.19 -2.99
CA GLU A 44 9.80 -3.24 -2.24
C GLU A 44 9.38 -3.17 -0.76
N ALA A 45 8.07 -3.08 -0.48
CA ALA A 45 7.54 -3.08 0.89
C ALA A 45 7.92 -4.37 1.65
N ALA A 46 7.84 -5.53 1.00
CA ALA A 46 8.27 -6.80 1.59
C ALA A 46 9.79 -6.82 1.88
N ARG A 47 10.61 -6.32 0.94
CA ARG A 47 12.07 -6.25 1.11
C ARG A 47 12.45 -5.32 2.26
N GLU A 48 11.77 -4.19 2.38
CA GLU A 48 11.96 -3.26 3.49
C GLU A 48 11.58 -3.91 4.84
N ALA A 49 10.45 -4.61 4.90
CA ALA A 49 9.98 -5.30 6.10
C ALA A 49 10.96 -6.41 6.54
N VAL A 50 11.54 -7.16 5.59
CA VAL A 50 12.58 -8.16 5.89
C VAL A 50 13.87 -7.48 6.34
N SER A 51 14.30 -6.41 5.68
CA SER A 51 15.51 -5.65 6.06
C SER A 51 15.43 -5.13 7.50
N LYS A 52 14.26 -4.63 7.92
CA LYS A 52 14.00 -4.15 9.28
C LYS A 52 14.04 -5.25 10.35
N MET A 53 13.95 -6.53 9.98
CA MET A 53 14.11 -7.66 10.91
C MET A 53 15.59 -7.94 11.26
N GLY A 54 16.54 -7.41 10.49
CA GLY A 54 17.96 -7.72 10.64
C GLY A 54 18.23 -9.21 10.44
N ASN A 55 18.89 -9.85 11.40
CA ASN A 55 19.23 -11.29 11.35
C ASN A 55 18.11 -12.22 11.83
N LYS A 56 16.98 -11.67 12.27
CA LYS A 56 15.84 -12.46 12.77
C LYS A 56 15.14 -13.19 11.64
N LYS A 57 14.73 -14.42 11.90
CA LYS A 57 13.99 -15.22 10.92
C LYS A 57 12.53 -14.79 10.90
N VAL A 58 12.01 -14.46 9.72
CA VAL A 58 10.57 -14.24 9.54
C VAL A 58 9.82 -15.55 9.79
N ARG A 59 8.85 -15.52 10.71
CA ARG A 59 8.00 -16.65 11.10
C ARG A 59 6.58 -16.52 10.58
N ALA A 60 6.10 -15.30 10.34
CA ALA A 60 4.80 -15.00 9.72
C ALA A 60 4.79 -13.56 9.18
N ALA A 61 3.80 -13.23 8.36
CA ALA A 61 3.52 -11.85 7.97
C ALA A 61 2.02 -11.54 7.87
N ILE A 62 1.67 -10.28 8.18
CA ILE A 62 0.34 -9.71 7.98
C ILE A 62 0.41 -8.66 6.85
N ILE A 63 -0.46 -8.78 5.85
CA ILE A 63 -0.58 -7.82 4.75
C ILE A 63 -1.82 -6.96 4.95
N PHE A 64 -1.64 -5.65 4.98
CA PHE A 64 -2.72 -4.67 4.87
C PHE A 64 -2.62 -4.01 3.51
N ASP A 65 -3.61 -4.23 2.66
CA ASP A 65 -3.55 -3.79 1.26
C ASP A 65 -4.71 -2.83 0.97
N CYS A 66 -4.43 -1.66 0.40
CA CYS A 66 -5.47 -0.74 0.02
C CYS A 66 -6.33 -1.34 -1.11
N VAL A 67 -7.63 -1.56 -0.88
CA VAL A 67 -8.58 -2.20 -1.81
C VAL A 67 -8.58 -1.59 -3.22
N SER A 68 -8.23 -0.31 -3.33
CA SER A 68 -8.14 0.39 -4.61
C SER A 68 -6.94 -0.05 -5.48
N ARG A 69 -5.96 -0.78 -4.94
CA ARG A 69 -4.86 -1.42 -5.70
C ARG A 69 -5.36 -2.65 -6.45
N ALA A 70 -6.18 -3.47 -5.79
CA ALA A 70 -6.88 -4.60 -6.43
C ALA A 70 -7.76 -4.15 -7.62
N SER A 71 -8.36 -2.96 -7.55
CA SER A 71 -9.15 -2.40 -8.65
C SER A 71 -8.32 -2.10 -9.92
N VAL A 72 -7.02 -1.78 -9.76
CA VAL A 72 -6.10 -1.57 -10.88
C VAL A 72 -5.58 -2.91 -11.41
N LEU A 73 -5.27 -3.85 -10.51
CA LEU A 73 -4.74 -5.17 -10.87
C LEU A 73 -5.78 -6.12 -11.46
N LYS A 74 -7.05 -6.03 -11.06
CA LYS A 74 -8.15 -6.91 -11.50
C LYS A 74 -7.79 -8.39 -11.28
N GLU A 75 -7.84 -9.21 -12.33
CA GLU A 75 -7.46 -10.64 -12.31
C GLU A 75 -6.02 -10.87 -11.82
N ARG A 76 -5.16 -9.85 -11.89
CA ARG A 76 -3.76 -9.89 -11.45
C ARG A 76 -3.59 -9.59 -9.96
N ALA A 77 -4.66 -9.42 -9.19
CA ALA A 77 -4.58 -9.08 -7.76
C ALA A 77 -3.72 -10.09 -6.97
N ASN A 78 -3.74 -11.36 -7.35
CA ASN A 78 -2.91 -12.39 -6.73
C ASN A 78 -1.40 -12.18 -6.98
N GLU A 79 -0.99 -11.52 -8.07
CA GLU A 79 0.43 -11.27 -8.37
C GLU A 79 1.10 -10.42 -7.28
N GLU A 80 0.36 -9.47 -6.70
CA GLU A 80 0.82 -8.60 -5.63
C GLU A 80 1.19 -9.38 -4.37
N VAL A 81 0.32 -10.31 -3.96
CA VAL A 81 0.60 -11.18 -2.81
C VAL A 81 1.73 -12.15 -3.12
N GLU A 82 1.80 -12.68 -4.35
CA GLU A 82 2.83 -13.64 -4.75
C GLU A 82 4.24 -13.03 -4.78
N VAL A 83 4.41 -11.76 -5.17
CA VAL A 83 5.72 -11.11 -5.06
C VAL A 83 6.14 -10.86 -3.62
N ILE A 84 5.20 -10.54 -2.72
CA ILE A 84 5.47 -10.45 -1.29
C ILE A 84 5.93 -11.81 -0.74
N ARG A 85 5.21 -12.89 -1.06
CA ARG A 85 5.56 -14.26 -0.63
C ARG A 85 6.93 -14.72 -1.13
N LYS A 86 7.31 -14.36 -2.36
CA LYS A 86 8.64 -14.66 -2.92
C LYS A 86 9.75 -14.02 -2.09
N VAL A 87 9.54 -12.81 -1.57
CA VAL A 87 10.52 -12.11 -0.71
C VAL A 87 10.56 -12.69 0.69
N LEU A 88 9.40 -13.00 1.29
CA LEU A 88 9.32 -13.53 2.65
C LEU A 88 9.83 -14.97 2.78
N GLY A 89 9.66 -15.77 1.73
CA GLY A 89 9.95 -17.21 1.70
C GLY A 89 8.66 -18.03 1.64
N LYS A 90 8.69 -19.12 0.85
CA LYS A 90 7.51 -19.91 0.51
C LYS A 90 6.80 -20.55 1.72
N ASP A 91 7.57 -20.88 2.75
CA ASP A 91 7.08 -21.55 3.97
C ASP A 91 6.62 -20.56 5.05
N VAL A 92 6.77 -19.25 4.83
CA VAL A 92 6.28 -18.23 5.76
C VAL A 92 4.76 -18.12 5.60
N PRO A 93 3.97 -18.37 6.66
CA PRO A 93 2.54 -18.11 6.65
C PRO A 93 2.27 -16.62 6.43
N VAL A 94 1.41 -16.33 5.46
CA VAL A 94 0.98 -14.97 5.12
C VAL A 94 -0.54 -14.92 5.21
N PHE A 95 -1.05 -13.91 5.92
CA PHE A 95 -2.48 -13.60 5.95
C PHE A 95 -2.68 -12.09 5.91
N GLY A 96 -3.90 -11.63 5.63
CA GLY A 96 -4.15 -10.21 5.44
C GLY A 96 -5.57 -9.92 4.99
N PHE A 97 -5.83 -8.65 4.70
CA PHE A 97 -7.11 -8.18 4.19
C PHE A 97 -6.96 -6.88 3.41
N TYR A 98 -7.96 -6.60 2.57
CA TYR A 98 -8.08 -5.31 1.91
C TYR A 98 -8.68 -4.26 2.84
N ALA A 99 -8.04 -3.10 2.94
CA ALA A 99 -8.47 -1.95 3.72
C ALA A 99 -8.88 -0.77 2.84
N TYR A 100 -9.71 0.13 3.37
CA TYR A 100 -10.08 1.39 2.72
C TYR A 100 -9.06 2.51 3.04
N GLY A 101 -7.78 2.17 2.94
CA GLY A 101 -6.65 3.00 3.37
C GLY A 101 -6.21 2.71 4.81
N GLU A 102 -4.99 3.13 5.13
CA GLU A 102 -4.33 2.83 6.40
C GLU A 102 -3.98 4.12 7.14
N ILE A 103 -4.38 4.22 8.41
CA ILE A 103 -3.97 5.33 9.28
C ILE A 103 -2.62 4.96 9.88
N GLY A 104 -1.61 5.77 9.59
CA GLY A 104 -0.27 5.52 10.10
C GLY A 104 0.66 6.71 9.91
N ALA A 105 1.77 6.64 10.63
CA ALA A 105 2.87 7.60 10.53
C ALA A 105 4.10 6.90 9.95
N PRO A 106 4.12 6.59 8.63
CA PRO A 106 5.35 6.11 8.02
C PRO A 106 6.47 7.10 8.35
N GLU A 107 7.60 6.59 8.86
CA GLU A 107 8.80 7.36 9.22
C GLU A 107 8.68 8.29 10.45
N GLY A 108 7.71 8.05 11.35
CA GLY A 108 7.65 8.74 12.64
C GLY A 108 7.03 10.15 12.60
N GLY A 109 6.30 10.47 11.53
CA GLY A 109 5.54 11.71 11.38
C GLY A 109 4.20 11.73 12.14
N LYS A 110 3.31 12.65 11.76
CA LYS A 110 1.92 12.63 12.23
C LYS A 110 1.16 11.47 11.56
N PRO A 111 0.24 10.80 12.27
CA PRO A 111 -0.65 9.83 11.64
C PRO A 111 -1.49 10.50 10.55
N GLU A 112 -1.45 9.92 9.35
CA GLU A 112 -2.19 10.38 8.19
C GLU A 112 -2.96 9.21 7.58
N LEU A 113 -4.05 9.52 6.87
CA LEU A 113 -4.72 8.56 6.02
C LEU A 113 -3.85 8.32 4.78
N ASN A 114 -3.33 7.10 4.65
CA ASN A 114 -2.58 6.65 3.51
C ASN A 114 -3.53 5.93 2.54
N ASN A 115 -3.42 6.26 1.26
CA ASN A 115 -4.11 5.58 0.18
C ASN A 115 -3.08 5.01 -0.77
N LYS A 116 -3.49 3.99 -1.55
CA LYS A 116 -2.62 3.33 -2.53
C LYS A 116 -1.37 2.69 -1.93
N THR A 117 -1.45 2.36 -0.65
CA THR A 117 -0.39 1.72 0.13
C THR A 117 -0.64 0.23 0.30
N VAL A 118 0.46 -0.49 0.54
CA VAL A 118 0.48 -1.85 1.05
C VAL A 118 1.46 -1.90 2.21
N ILE A 119 1.06 -2.51 3.32
CA ILE A 119 1.87 -2.66 4.53
C ILE A 119 2.14 -4.14 4.73
N VAL A 120 3.43 -4.48 4.81
CA VAL A 120 3.89 -5.82 5.17
C VAL A 120 4.42 -5.79 6.59
N TYR A 121 3.70 -6.41 7.51
CA TYR A 121 4.09 -6.52 8.91
C TYR A 121 4.69 -7.90 9.17
N THR A 122 6.01 -7.97 9.36
CA THR A 122 6.75 -9.20 9.62
C THR A 122 6.79 -9.52 11.11
N ILE A 123 6.62 -10.82 11.44
CA ILE A 123 6.71 -11.35 12.80
C ILE A 123 7.83 -12.40 12.80
N GLY A 124 8.74 -12.35 13.77
CA GLY A 124 9.86 -13.28 13.81
C GLY A 124 10.73 -13.18 15.06
N GLU A 125 11.70 -14.08 15.14
CA GLU A 125 12.65 -14.26 16.25
C GLU A 125 14.08 -14.35 15.73
#